data_AF-A0A2N6A8V2-F1
#
_entry.id   AF-A0A2N6A8V2-F1
#
_cell.length_a   1.000
_cell.length_b   1.000
_cell.length_c   1.000
_cell.angle_alpha   90.00
_cell.angle_beta   90.00
_cell.angle_gamma   90.00
#
_symmetry.space_group_name_H-M   'P 1'
#
loop_
_entity.id
_entity.type
_entity.pdbx_description
1 polymer ?
#
loop_
_entity_poly.entity_id
_entity_poly.type
_entity_poly.pdbx_seq_one_letter_code
_entity_poly.pdbx_strand_id
1 'polypeptide(L)'
;MAIDLKEEFGLLKGEMTNAVNAFISGCKEFNPKGKTGGILVCADIDGNIIASAQIGEIEGDPQKYYDTAYRKIQQMVDNPGHLSSYPSRDPEKGKWGGGIHLFEIGLFAFSGLPELADEACLLKALDNRGLILDLQFMVEVLALSENRIFENLNC
;
A
#
# COMPACT_ATOMS: atom_id res chain seq x y z
N MET A 1 -15.83 7.24 16.68
CA MET A 1 -14.76 6.69 17.55
C MET A 1 -13.46 7.07 16.89
N ALA A 2 -12.61 7.88 17.53
CA ALA A 2 -11.34 8.28 16.93
C ALA A 2 -10.40 7.07 16.93
N ILE A 3 -9.92 6.67 15.75
CA ILE A 3 -8.93 5.60 15.60
C ILE A 3 -7.57 6.18 15.95
N ASP A 4 -6.81 5.54 16.84
CA ASP A 4 -5.40 5.87 17.04
C ASP A 4 -4.57 5.24 15.92
N LEU A 5 -4.26 6.03 14.90
CA LEU A 5 -3.52 5.58 13.73
C LEU A 5 -2.12 5.03 14.07
N LYS A 6 -1.52 5.47 15.18
CA LYS A 6 -0.19 5.00 15.57
C LYS A 6 -0.26 3.59 16.15
N GLU A 7 -1.29 3.30 16.94
CA GLU A 7 -1.56 1.95 17.43
C GLU A 7 -1.94 1.02 16.27
N GLU A 8 -2.86 1.45 15.41
CA GLU A 8 -3.27 0.68 14.23
C GLU A 8 -2.10 0.39 13.28
N PHE A 9 -1.18 1.33 13.12
CA PHE A 9 0.02 1.13 12.32
C PHE A 9 0.88 -0.04 12.81
N GLY A 10 0.99 -0.21 14.13
CA GLY A 10 1.72 -1.32 14.74
C GLY A 10 1.13 -2.68 14.36
N LEU A 11 -0.20 -2.79 14.37
CA LEU A 11 -0.92 -4.00 13.98
C LEU A 11 -0.89 -4.21 12.46
N LEU A 12 -1.10 -3.14 11.68
CA LEU A 12 -1.03 -3.16 10.22
C LEU A 12 0.33 -3.64 9.71
N LYS A 13 1.43 -3.29 10.39
CA LYS A 13 2.77 -3.79 10.07
C LYS A 13 2.83 -5.34 10.07
N GLY A 14 2.15 -5.97 11.02
CA GLY A 14 2.06 -7.44 11.10
C GLY A 14 1.31 -8.02 9.91
N GLU A 15 0.14 -7.47 9.60
CA GLU A 15 -0.65 -7.90 8.45
C GLU A 15 0.06 -7.64 7.11
N MET A 16 0.79 -6.54 6.99
CA MET A 16 1.63 -6.27 5.81
C MET A 16 2.73 -7.30 5.65
N THR A 17 3.36 -7.72 6.75
CA THR A 17 4.39 -8.76 6.72
C THR A 17 3.79 -10.09 6.23
N ASN A 18 2.59 -10.44 6.70
CA ASN A 18 1.87 -11.64 6.24
C ASN A 18 1.54 -11.57 4.74
N ALA A 19 0.98 -10.44 4.27
CA ALA A 19 0.63 -10.24 2.88
C ALA A 19 1.86 -10.28 1.94
N VAL A 20 2.97 -9.65 2.34
CA VAL A 20 4.23 -9.68 1.58
C VAL A 20 4.80 -11.11 1.52
N ASN A 21 4.75 -11.88 2.61
CA ASN A 21 5.19 -13.27 2.62
C ASN A 21 4.32 -14.18 1.73
N ALA A 22 3.00 -13.97 1.74
CA ALA A 22 2.07 -14.65 0.84
C ALA A 22 2.40 -14.34 -0.63
N PHE A 23 2.65 -13.07 -0.96
CA PHE A 23 3.07 -12.67 -2.30
C PHE A 23 4.38 -13.35 -2.73
N ILE A 24 5.42 -13.32 -1.89
CA ILE A 24 6.74 -13.90 -2.22
C ILE A 24 6.63 -15.41 -2.47
N SER A 25 5.82 -16.11 -1.69
CA SER A 25 5.67 -17.57 -1.78
C SER A 25 4.75 -18.02 -2.91
N GLY A 26 3.63 -17.32 -3.11
CA GLY A 26 2.53 -17.72 -3.99
C GLY A 26 2.47 -17.05 -5.36
N CYS A 27 3.10 -15.89 -5.55
CA CYS A 27 2.95 -15.04 -6.75
C CYS A 27 4.26 -14.80 -7.49
N LYS A 28 5.12 -15.82 -7.63
CA LYS A 28 6.49 -15.69 -8.15
C LYS A 28 6.56 -15.13 -9.57
N GLU A 29 5.59 -15.48 -10.41
CA GLU A 29 5.44 -15.00 -11.78
C GLU A 29 5.21 -13.48 -11.85
N PHE A 30 4.64 -12.89 -10.80
CA PHE A 30 4.43 -11.45 -10.68
C PHE A 30 5.63 -10.74 -10.03
N ASN A 31 6.67 -11.46 -9.62
CA ASN A 31 7.86 -10.93 -8.97
C ASN A 31 9.17 -11.27 -9.72
N PRO A 32 9.35 -10.82 -10.98
CA PRO A 32 10.47 -11.23 -11.83
C PRO A 32 11.84 -10.78 -11.30
N LYS A 33 11.86 -9.80 -10.40
CA LYS A 33 13.08 -9.27 -9.77
C LYS A 33 13.34 -9.84 -8.37
N GLY A 34 12.51 -10.77 -7.90
CA GLY A 34 12.69 -11.42 -6.59
C GLY A 34 12.67 -10.46 -5.40
N LYS A 35 11.86 -9.40 -5.45
CA LYS A 35 11.75 -8.43 -4.34
C LYS A 35 11.06 -9.04 -3.12
N THR A 36 11.59 -8.77 -1.94
CA THR A 36 11.18 -9.43 -0.69
C THR A 36 10.71 -8.46 0.40
N GLY A 37 10.60 -7.17 0.09
CA GLY A 37 10.27 -6.16 1.08
C GLY A 37 10.25 -4.73 0.55
N GLY A 38 9.94 -3.80 1.44
CA GLY A 38 9.70 -2.41 1.13
C GLY A 38 9.44 -1.55 2.37
N ILE A 39 9.02 -0.30 2.15
CA ILE A 39 8.65 0.65 3.19
C ILE A 39 7.15 0.90 3.17
N LEU A 40 6.52 0.68 4.33
CA LEU A 40 5.15 1.09 4.63
C LEU A 40 5.17 2.48 5.26
N VAL A 41 4.26 3.34 4.82
CA VAL A 41 4.06 4.70 5.32
C VAL A 41 2.57 4.90 5.64
N CYS A 42 2.30 5.55 6.76
CA CYS A 42 0.97 6.00 7.16
C CYS A 42 1.02 7.51 7.44
N ALA A 43 -0.01 8.21 6.96
CA ALA A 43 -0.20 9.64 7.15
C ALA A 43 -1.64 9.93 7.56
N ASP A 44 -1.86 11.09 8.18
CA ASP A 44 -3.21 11.63 8.35
C ASP A 44 -3.79 12.10 7.01
N ILE A 45 -5.03 12.59 7.05
CA ILE A 45 -5.76 13.06 5.87
C ILE A 45 -5.14 14.29 5.20
N ASP A 46 -4.33 15.07 5.93
CA ASP A 46 -3.62 16.24 5.42
C ASP A 46 -2.25 15.86 4.83
N GLY A 47 -1.86 14.57 4.91
CA GLY A 47 -0.60 14.06 4.41
C GLY A 47 0.57 14.18 5.39
N ASN A 48 0.33 14.52 6.66
CA ASN A 48 1.38 14.52 7.66
C ASN A 48 1.73 13.08 8.04
N ILE A 49 3.00 12.73 7.91
CA ILE A 49 3.46 11.37 8.19
C ILE A 49 3.36 11.08 9.69
N ILE A 50 2.60 10.04 10.03
CA ILE A 50 2.41 9.56 11.39
C ILE A 50 3.48 8.52 11.73
N ALA A 51 3.71 7.58 10.80
CA ALA A 51 4.64 6.49 11.00
C ALA A 51 5.14 5.90 9.68
N SER A 52 6.31 5.25 9.75
CA SER A 52 6.84 4.41 8.69
C SER A 52 7.52 3.17 9.26
N ALA A 53 7.55 2.09 8.48
CA ALA A 53 8.19 0.84 8.86
C ALA A 53 8.72 0.11 7.63
N GLN A 54 9.88 -0.55 7.79
CA GLN A 54 10.32 -1.55 6.85
C GLN A 54 9.52 -2.84 7.03
N ILE A 55 9.10 -3.43 5.91
CA ILE A 55 8.45 -4.73 5.80
C ILE A 55 9.38 -5.62 4.97
N GLY A 56 9.71 -6.80 5.47
CA GLY A 56 10.62 -7.72 4.80
C GLY A 56 12.03 -7.17 4.59
N GLU A 57 12.72 -7.67 3.57
CA GLU A 57 14.10 -7.30 3.25
C GLU A 57 14.16 -6.33 2.07
N ILE A 58 14.98 -5.28 2.19
CA ILE A 58 15.18 -4.29 1.14
C ILE A 58 16.59 -4.46 0.56
N GLU A 59 16.64 -4.72 -0.74
CA GLU A 59 17.88 -4.61 -1.50
C GLU A 59 18.10 -3.15 -1.93
N GLY A 60 19.26 -2.60 -1.55
CA GLY A 60 19.67 -1.25 -1.93
C GLY A 60 19.35 -0.21 -0.86
N ASP A 61 18.94 0.98 -1.30
CA ASP A 61 18.73 2.14 -0.44
C ASP A 61 17.26 2.25 0.02
N PRO A 62 16.96 2.04 1.32
CA PRO A 62 15.61 2.15 1.87
C PRO A 62 14.96 3.52 1.65
N GLN A 63 15.76 4.60 1.57
CA GLN A 63 15.24 5.95 1.41
C GLN A 63 14.49 6.11 0.09
N LYS A 64 14.92 5.44 -0.99
CA LYS A 64 14.23 5.49 -2.29
C LYS A 64 12.81 4.93 -2.22
N TYR A 65 12.62 3.88 -1.42
CA TYR A 65 11.31 3.26 -1.24
C TYR A 65 10.42 4.14 -0.35
N TYR A 66 10.99 4.73 0.70
CA TYR A 66 10.30 5.75 1.51
C TYR A 66 9.84 6.93 0.64
N ASP A 67 10.73 7.53 -0.15
CA ASP A 67 10.41 8.67 -1.01
C ASP A 67 9.33 8.33 -2.05
N THR A 68 9.30 7.07 -2.51
CA THR A 68 8.28 6.59 -3.43
C THR A 68 6.94 6.42 -2.72
N ALA A 69 6.90 5.79 -1.54
CA ALA A 69 5.69 5.67 -0.73
C ALA A 69 5.15 7.06 -0.32
N TYR A 70 6.02 7.98 0.09
CA TYR A 70 5.67 9.36 0.39
C TYR A 70 5.03 10.07 -0.83
N ARG A 71 5.60 9.89 -2.04
CA ARG A 71 4.99 10.43 -3.26
C ARG A 71 3.60 9.83 -3.55
N LYS A 72 3.32 8.58 -3.17
CA LYS A 72 1.97 7.98 -3.26
C LYS A 72 0.99 8.70 -2.32
N ILE A 73 1.41 9.05 -1.10
CA ILE A 73 0.64 9.88 -0.17
C ILE A 73 0.33 11.24 -0.79
N GLN A 74 1.36 11.95 -1.29
CA GLN A 74 1.18 13.29 -1.88
C GLN A 74 0.26 13.27 -3.10
N GLN A 75 0.29 12.22 -3.92
CA GLN A 75 -0.65 12.05 -5.03
C GLN A 75 -2.12 12.03 -4.56
N MET A 76 -2.41 11.45 -3.39
CA MET A 76 -3.76 11.39 -2.83
C MET A 76 -4.14 12.69 -2.11
N VAL A 77 -3.18 13.37 -1.46
CA VAL A 77 -3.39 14.72 -0.91
C VAL A 77 -3.75 15.71 -2.01
N ASP A 78 -3.02 15.68 -3.12
CA ASP A 78 -3.28 16.53 -4.29
C ASP A 78 -4.61 16.19 -4.97
N ASN A 79 -5.18 15.00 -4.72
CA ASN A 79 -6.42 14.51 -5.32
C ASN A 79 -7.33 13.87 -4.26
N PRO A 80 -7.97 14.66 -3.38
CA PRO A 80 -8.68 14.14 -2.19
C PRO A 80 -9.82 13.15 -2.47
N GLY A 81 -10.32 13.07 -3.71
CA GLY A 81 -11.35 12.10 -4.12
C GLY A 81 -10.81 10.77 -4.65
N HIS A 82 -9.49 10.60 -4.75
CA HIS A 82 -8.90 9.35 -5.22
C HIS A 82 -8.83 8.31 -4.10
N LEU A 83 -9.34 7.11 -4.37
CA LEU A 83 -9.28 5.95 -3.47
C LEU A 83 -7.88 5.32 -3.41
N SER A 84 -7.11 5.46 -4.49
CA SER A 84 -5.76 4.95 -4.64
C SER A 84 -4.88 6.02 -5.29
N SER A 85 -3.55 5.93 -5.14
CA SER A 85 -2.64 6.78 -5.92
C SER A 85 -2.62 6.41 -7.41
N TYR A 86 -3.21 5.29 -7.81
CA TYR A 86 -3.16 4.77 -9.19
C TYR A 86 -3.75 5.71 -10.26
N PRO A 87 -4.90 6.40 -10.07
CA PRO A 87 -5.43 7.32 -11.08
C PRO A 87 -4.53 8.54 -11.34
N SER A 88 -3.65 8.90 -10.40
CA SER A 88 -2.66 9.99 -10.54
C SER A 88 -1.28 9.52 -11.00
N ARG A 89 -1.16 8.25 -11.41
CA ARG A 89 0.08 7.63 -11.88
C ARG A 89 0.64 8.33 -13.11
N ASP A 90 1.93 8.62 -13.08
CA ASP A 90 2.71 9.25 -14.15
C ASP A 90 4.15 8.70 -14.10
N PRO A 91 4.44 7.58 -14.79
CA PRO A 91 5.73 6.91 -14.74
C PRO A 91 6.89 7.80 -15.20
N GLU A 92 6.64 8.69 -16.16
CA GLU A 92 7.64 9.64 -16.69
C GLU A 92 8.09 10.63 -15.61
N LYS A 93 7.23 10.91 -14.63
CA LYS A 93 7.55 11.75 -13.46
C LYS A 93 7.86 10.93 -12.20
N GLY A 94 7.98 9.61 -12.33
CA GLY A 94 8.21 8.70 -11.20
C GLY A 94 7.05 8.63 -10.20
N LYS A 95 5.82 8.93 -10.65
CA LYS A 95 4.59 8.77 -9.87
C LYS A 95 4.01 7.39 -10.16
N TRP A 96 3.95 6.56 -9.13
CA TRP A 96 3.43 5.19 -9.19
C TRP A 96 2.16 5.06 -8.33
N GLY A 97 1.33 4.07 -8.66
CA GLY A 97 0.15 3.63 -7.93
C GLY A 97 0.46 2.81 -6.67
N GLY A 98 -0.58 2.35 -5.99
CA GLY A 98 -0.50 1.48 -4.82
C GLY A 98 -0.42 2.17 -3.45
N GLY A 99 -0.73 3.47 -3.38
CA GLY A 99 -1.23 4.07 -2.15
C GLY A 99 -2.74 3.88 -2.04
N ILE A 100 -3.29 3.83 -0.83
CA ILE A 100 -4.72 3.67 -0.54
C ILE A 100 -5.17 4.77 0.42
N HIS A 101 -6.29 5.41 0.09
CA HIS A 101 -6.93 6.45 0.88
C HIS A 101 -8.18 5.88 1.56
N LEU A 102 -8.15 5.77 2.90
CA LEU A 102 -9.29 5.32 3.71
C LEU A 102 -10.08 6.51 4.27
N PHE A 103 -10.15 7.61 3.52
CA PHE A 103 -10.87 8.84 3.86
C PHE A 103 -10.59 9.30 5.30
N GLU A 104 -11.62 9.34 6.15
CA GLU A 104 -11.56 9.80 7.54
C GLU A 104 -10.56 9.04 8.42
N ILE A 105 -10.09 7.87 7.98
CA ILE A 105 -9.06 7.09 8.67
C ILE A 105 -7.67 7.66 8.35
N GLY A 106 -7.31 7.78 7.07
CA GLY A 106 -5.99 8.27 6.70
C GLY A 106 -5.47 7.70 5.38
N LEU A 107 -4.19 7.97 5.12
CA LEU A 107 -3.49 7.65 3.88
C LEU A 107 -2.41 6.61 4.15
N PHE A 108 -2.41 5.55 3.35
CA PHE A 108 -1.46 4.45 3.49
C PHE A 108 -0.74 4.22 2.17
N ALA A 109 0.55 3.95 2.23
CA ALA A 109 1.32 3.63 1.04
C ALA A 109 2.40 2.62 1.36
N PHE A 110 2.59 1.66 0.46
CA PHE A 110 3.69 0.73 0.52
C PHE A 110 4.50 0.81 -0.77
N SER A 111 5.81 0.60 -0.68
CA SER A 111 6.71 0.62 -1.83
C SER A 111 7.88 -0.33 -1.63
N GLY A 112 8.06 -1.27 -2.56
CA GLY A 112 9.19 -2.20 -2.56
C GLY A 112 9.01 -3.41 -3.47
N LEU A 113 7.77 -3.76 -3.75
CA LEU A 113 7.38 -4.81 -4.68
C LEU A 113 7.02 -4.19 -6.05
N PRO A 114 6.72 -5.01 -7.07
CA PRO A 114 6.06 -4.53 -8.27
C PRO A 114 4.78 -3.74 -7.93
N GLU A 115 4.48 -2.69 -8.69
CA GLU A 115 3.43 -1.70 -8.38
C GLU A 115 2.07 -2.32 -8.00
N LEU A 116 1.59 -3.30 -8.76
CA LEU A 116 0.32 -3.98 -8.45
C LEU A 116 0.41 -4.84 -7.18
N ALA A 117 1.58 -5.39 -6.88
CA ALA A 117 1.80 -6.17 -5.67
C ALA A 117 1.87 -5.29 -4.43
N ASP A 118 2.44 -4.08 -4.55
CA ASP A 118 2.40 -3.09 -3.47
C ASP A 118 0.96 -2.82 -3.04
N GLU A 119 0.10 -2.52 -4.02
CA GLU A 119 -1.32 -2.22 -3.79
C GLU A 119 -2.07 -3.44 -3.25
N ALA A 120 -1.87 -4.62 -3.84
CA ALA A 120 -2.57 -5.84 -3.45
C ALA A 120 -2.22 -6.24 -2.01
N CYS A 121 -0.94 -6.18 -1.63
CA CYS A 121 -0.51 -6.48 -0.27
C CYS A 121 -1.08 -5.46 0.72
N LEU A 122 -1.06 -4.17 0.37
CA LEU A 122 -1.59 -3.11 1.21
C LEU A 122 -3.09 -3.26 1.43
N LEU A 123 -3.85 -3.46 0.36
CA LEU A 123 -5.29 -3.65 0.43
C LEU A 123 -5.65 -4.87 1.28
N LYS A 124 -4.90 -5.98 1.11
CA LYS A 124 -5.13 -7.22 1.87
C LYS A 124 -4.84 -7.03 3.36
N ALA A 125 -3.78 -6.31 3.70
CA ALA A 125 -3.46 -6.06 5.10
C ALA A 125 -4.48 -5.13 5.78
N LEU A 126 -4.97 -4.11 5.06
CA LEU A 126 -6.03 -3.22 5.55
C LEU A 126 -7.35 -3.98 5.73
N ASP A 127 -7.69 -4.88 4.81
CA ASP A 127 -8.85 -5.78 4.90
C ASP A 127 -8.75 -6.73 6.11
N ASN A 128 -7.61 -7.43 6.27
CA ASN A 128 -7.37 -8.30 7.43
C ASN A 128 -7.45 -7.55 8.77
N ARG A 129 -7.07 -6.25 8.78
CA ARG A 129 -7.23 -5.39 9.95
C ARG A 129 -8.66 -4.96 10.22
N GLY A 130 -9.58 -5.17 9.28
CA GLY A 130 -10.95 -4.65 9.34
C GLY A 130 -11.02 -3.14 9.17
N LEU A 131 -10.01 -2.52 8.55
CA LEU A 131 -10.01 -1.09 8.23
C LEU A 131 -10.80 -0.79 6.94
N ILE A 132 -11.01 -1.81 6.11
CA ILE A 132 -11.93 -1.77 4.97
C ILE A 132 -13.27 -2.33 5.43
N LEU A 133 -14.25 -1.46 5.61
CA LEU A 133 -15.59 -1.85 6.09
C LEU A 133 -16.58 -2.10 4.95
N ASP A 134 -16.27 -1.61 3.75
CA ASP A 134 -17.13 -1.68 2.58
C ASP A 134 -16.47 -2.53 1.50
N LEU A 135 -17.12 -3.63 1.13
CA LEU A 135 -16.66 -4.49 0.03
C LEU A 135 -16.63 -3.71 -1.30
N GLN A 136 -17.55 -2.76 -1.49
CA GLN A 136 -17.59 -1.94 -2.69
C GLN A 136 -16.32 -1.10 -2.83
N PHE A 137 -15.78 -0.56 -1.73
CA PHE A 137 -14.50 0.15 -1.73
C PHE A 137 -13.36 -0.74 -2.26
N MET A 138 -13.29 -1.99 -1.80
CA MET A 138 -12.26 -2.94 -2.23
C MET A 138 -12.38 -3.23 -3.73
N VAL A 139 -13.61 -3.48 -4.22
CA VAL A 139 -13.89 -3.71 -5.64
C VAL A 139 -13.47 -2.51 -6.48
N GLU A 140 -13.77 -1.28 -6.03
CA GLU A 140 -13.40 -0.06 -6.74
C GLU A 140 -11.89 0.14 -6.81
N VAL A 141 -11.17 -0.01 -5.70
CA VAL A 141 -9.70 0.11 -5.69
C VAL A 141 -9.06 -0.89 -6.65
N LEU A 142 -9.48 -2.16 -6.60
CA LEU A 142 -8.96 -3.20 -7.49
C LEU A 142 -9.29 -2.95 -8.97
N ALA A 143 -10.46 -2.37 -9.25
CA ALA A 143 -10.87 -2.01 -10.60
C ALA A 143 -10.05 -0.85 -11.18
N LEU A 144 -9.60 0.10 -10.36
CA LEU A 144 -8.78 1.24 -10.83
C LEU A 144 -7.47 0.79 -11.47
N SER A 145 -6.86 -0.29 -10.98
CA SER A 145 -5.55 -0.78 -11.42
C SER A 145 -5.60 -2.11 -12.17
N GLU A 146 -6.80 -2.66 -12.40
CA GLU A 146 -7.01 -4.01 -12.93
C GLU A 146 -6.16 -5.07 -12.16
N ASN A 147 -6.16 -4.99 -10.84
CA ASN A 147 -5.19 -5.69 -10.01
C ASN A 147 -5.41 -7.22 -9.96
N ARG A 148 -4.67 -7.95 -10.79
CA ARG A 148 -4.75 -9.42 -10.88
C ARG A 148 -4.01 -10.17 -9.77
N ILE A 149 -3.24 -9.47 -8.94
CA ILE A 149 -2.41 -10.12 -7.91
C ILE A 149 -3.25 -10.39 -6.66
N PHE A 150 -4.21 -9.53 -6.34
CA PHE A 150 -4.98 -9.61 -5.10
C PHE A 150 -5.67 -10.98 -4.89
N GLU A 151 -6.28 -11.54 -5.92
CA GLU A 151 -6.95 -12.85 -5.85
C GLU A 151 -5.98 -14.00 -5.52
N ASN A 152 -4.71 -13.86 -5.93
CA ASN A 152 -3.66 -14.86 -5.72
C ASN A 152 -2.99 -14.76 -4.34
N LEU A 153 -3.37 -13.78 -3.51
CA LEU A 153 -2.90 -13.66 -2.12
C LEU A 153 -3.70 -14.51 -1.12
N ASN A 154 -4.77 -15.19 -1.56
CA ASN A 154 -5.66 -16.01 -0.72
C ASN A 154 -5.28 -17.51 -0.67
N CYS A 155 -3.99 -17.85 -0.78
CA CYS A 155 -3.50 -19.23 -0.70
C CYS A 155 -3.38 -19.73 0.75
#